data_AF-A0A9D6Q6T7-F1
#
_entry.id   AF-A0A9D6Q6T7-F1
#
_cell.length_a   1.000
_cell.length_b   1.000
_cell.length_c   1.000
_cell.angle_alpha   90.00
_cell.angle_beta   90.00
_cell.angle_gamma   90.00
#
_symmetry.space_group_name_H-M   'P 1'
#
loop_
_entity.id
_entity.type
_entity.pdbx_description
1 polymer ?
#
loop_
_entity_poly.entity_id
_entity_poly.type
_entity_poly.pdbx_seq_one_letter_code
_entity_poly.pdbx_strand_id
1 'polypeptide(L)'
;MPPDATKFLEQKRKLTRRISALCGSIEQDLTVAFDKYFEENSYAYFSFEEKLNSVRTLFESIQNQVAEATRISDLSKIAERVLYVEDRMDEIIAPLYNRRRRKRNSFRFSDFFNKYKEQIGSGAESEVSTLKEAFELLGLSGDETMLKVTAAFRSFAKKYHPDARGGDRSQEIKLRRIVGAYQYIKQNHPDT
;
A
#
# COMPACT_ATOMS: atom_id res chain seq x y z
N MET A 1 28.20 -6.68 13.68
CA MET A 1 27.25 -6.62 12.54
C MET A 1 26.51 -5.29 12.60
N PRO A 2 26.35 -4.56 11.48
CA PRO A 2 25.63 -3.29 11.47
C PRO A 2 24.13 -3.47 11.80
N PRO A 3 23.50 -2.55 12.55
CA PRO A 3 22.12 -2.66 13.02
C PRO A 3 21.09 -2.76 11.88
N ASP A 4 21.37 -2.17 10.72
CA ASP A 4 20.46 -2.20 9.57
C ASP A 4 20.36 -3.59 8.93
N ALA A 5 21.43 -4.40 8.97
CA ALA A 5 21.41 -5.76 8.47
C ALA A 5 20.50 -6.68 9.31
N THR A 6 20.45 -6.46 10.63
CA THR A 6 19.59 -7.23 11.54
C THR A 6 18.11 -6.94 11.31
N LYS A 7 17.75 -5.66 11.16
CA LYS A 7 16.38 -5.21 10.85
C LYS A 7 15.92 -5.73 9.49
N PHE A 8 16.79 -5.67 8.48
CA PHE A 8 16.52 -6.22 7.15
C PHE A 8 16.21 -7.73 7.21
N LEU A 9 17.05 -8.51 7.90
CA LEU A 9 16.87 -9.94 8.02
C LEU A 9 15.59 -10.29 8.80
N GLU A 10 15.26 -9.52 9.85
CA GLU A 10 14.04 -9.69 10.62
C GLU A 10 12.78 -9.41 9.78
N GLN A 11 12.77 -8.30 9.02
CA GLN A 11 11.66 -7.97 8.12
C GLN A 11 11.49 -9.03 7.03
N LYS A 12 12.59 -9.49 6.42
CA LYS A 12 12.57 -10.57 5.41
C LYS A 12 11.94 -11.83 5.98
N ARG A 13 12.38 -12.28 7.17
CA ARG A 13 11.81 -13.44 7.88
C ARG A 13 10.32 -13.27 8.20
N LYS A 14 9.91 -12.08 8.67
CA LYS A 14 8.51 -11.77 8.99
C LYS A 14 7.63 -11.88 7.74
N LEU A 15 8.06 -11.30 6.62
CA LEU A 15 7.33 -11.38 5.35
C LEU A 15 7.24 -12.81 4.84
N THR A 16 8.34 -13.57 4.83
CA THR A 16 8.33 -14.98 4.40
C THR A 16 7.38 -15.81 5.25
N ARG A 17 7.40 -15.66 6.57
CA ARG A 17 6.46 -16.37 7.47
C ARG A 17 5.01 -15.99 7.20
N ARG A 18 4.74 -14.70 6.97
CA ARG A 18 3.38 -14.21 6.68
C ARG A 18 2.86 -14.77 5.36
N ILE A 19 3.66 -14.70 4.30
CA ILE A 19 3.30 -15.26 2.97
C ILE A 19 3.04 -16.76 3.07
N SER A 20 3.93 -17.51 3.73
CA SER A 20 3.75 -18.95 3.93
C SER A 20 2.46 -19.29 4.69
N ALA A 21 2.12 -18.52 5.73
CA ALA A 21 0.88 -18.71 6.47
C ALA A 21 -0.37 -18.44 5.62
N LEU A 22 -0.32 -17.46 4.72
CA LEU A 22 -1.42 -17.14 3.79
C LEU A 22 -1.58 -18.21 2.71
N CYS A 23 -0.47 -18.71 2.15
CA CYS A 23 -0.53 -19.84 1.23
C CYS A 23 -1.15 -21.07 1.89
N GLY A 24 -0.83 -21.34 3.15
CA GLY A 24 -1.43 -22.43 3.92
C GLY A 24 -2.93 -22.21 4.21
N SER A 25 -3.38 -20.96 4.40
CA SER A 25 -4.82 -20.70 4.60
C SER A 25 -5.63 -20.90 3.32
N ILE A 26 -5.06 -20.59 2.14
CA ILE A 26 -5.74 -20.80 0.84
C ILE A 26 -6.19 -22.26 0.69
N GLU A 27 -5.36 -23.24 1.07
CA GLU A 27 -5.73 -24.66 0.98
C GLU A 27 -6.90 -25.00 1.90
N GLN A 28 -6.94 -24.43 3.11
CA GLN A 28 -8.08 -24.59 4.04
C GLN A 28 -9.35 -23.93 3.47
N ASP A 29 -9.21 -22.75 2.87
CA ASP A 29 -10.32 -22.02 2.28
C ASP A 29 -10.90 -22.75 1.05
N LEU A 30 -10.06 -23.43 0.27
CA LEU A 30 -10.50 -24.31 -0.83
C LEU A 30 -11.29 -25.50 -0.30
N THR A 31 -10.86 -26.14 0.79
CA THR A 31 -11.63 -27.22 1.43
C THR A 31 -13.01 -26.73 1.87
N VAL A 32 -13.07 -25.59 2.54
CA VAL A 32 -14.35 -24.98 2.96
C VAL A 32 -15.22 -24.60 1.76
N ALA A 33 -14.62 -24.08 0.68
CA ALA A 33 -15.33 -23.77 -0.55
C ALA A 33 -15.90 -25.02 -1.23
N PHE A 34 -15.14 -26.12 -1.22
CA PHE A 34 -15.59 -27.40 -1.74
C PHE A 34 -16.81 -27.89 -0.98
N ASP A 35 -16.72 -27.97 0.34
CA ASP A 35 -17.84 -28.41 1.19
C ASP A 35 -19.10 -27.55 1.02
N LYS A 36 -18.92 -26.23 0.82
CA LYS A 36 -20.03 -25.28 0.69
C LYS A 36 -20.69 -25.28 -0.69
N TYR A 37 -19.91 -25.40 -1.77
CA TYR A 37 -20.41 -25.17 -3.13
C TYR A 37 -20.52 -26.43 -3.97
N PHE A 38 -19.84 -27.53 -3.63
CA PHE A 38 -19.78 -28.71 -4.48
C PHE A 38 -21.15 -29.40 -4.63
N GLU A 39 -21.99 -29.38 -3.58
CA GLU A 39 -23.32 -29.98 -3.61
C GLU A 39 -24.37 -29.12 -4.34
N GLU A 40 -24.26 -27.78 -4.28
CA GLU A 40 -25.26 -26.86 -4.82
C GLU A 40 -24.91 -26.29 -6.20
N ASN A 41 -23.63 -26.04 -6.48
CA ASN A 41 -23.17 -25.40 -7.70
C ASN A 41 -21.68 -25.65 -7.99
N SER A 42 -21.39 -26.74 -8.71
CA SER A 42 -20.04 -27.12 -9.12
C SER A 42 -19.29 -26.01 -9.89
N TYR A 43 -19.99 -25.20 -10.68
CA TYR A 43 -19.39 -24.08 -11.43
C TYR A 43 -18.91 -22.94 -10.50
N ALA A 44 -19.66 -22.68 -9.41
CA ALA A 44 -19.27 -21.67 -8.43
C ALA A 44 -17.98 -22.07 -7.69
N TYR A 45 -17.79 -23.36 -7.40
CA TYR A 45 -16.55 -23.89 -6.83
C TYR A 45 -15.36 -23.65 -7.76
N PHE A 46 -15.45 -24.04 -9.04
CA PHE A 46 -14.32 -23.86 -9.98
C PHE A 46 -13.94 -22.39 -10.18
N SER A 47 -14.91 -21.48 -10.25
CA SER A 47 -14.62 -20.03 -10.32
C SER A 47 -13.93 -19.53 -9.04
N PHE A 48 -14.29 -20.07 -7.89
CA PHE A 48 -13.69 -19.73 -6.61
C PHE A 48 -12.25 -20.26 -6.51
N GLU A 49 -12.05 -21.51 -6.91
CA GLU A 49 -10.76 -22.18 -6.99
C GLU A 49 -9.79 -21.43 -7.91
N GLU A 50 -10.25 -21.02 -9.11
CA GLU A 50 -9.44 -20.22 -10.05
C GLU A 50 -9.00 -18.88 -9.44
N LYS A 51 -9.90 -18.21 -8.71
CA LYS A 51 -9.60 -16.94 -8.04
C LYS A 51 -8.57 -17.12 -6.92
N LEU A 52 -8.70 -18.17 -6.11
CA LEU A 52 -7.73 -18.48 -5.06
C LEU A 52 -6.38 -18.92 -5.62
N ASN A 53 -6.36 -19.70 -6.70
CA ASN A 53 -5.14 -20.07 -7.41
C ASN A 53 -4.43 -18.85 -8.02
N SER A 54 -5.20 -17.88 -8.53
CA SER A 54 -4.65 -16.59 -8.96
C SER A 54 -3.99 -15.82 -7.81
N VAL A 55 -4.56 -15.87 -6.60
CA VAL A 55 -3.95 -15.27 -5.41
C VAL A 55 -2.70 -16.03 -4.98
N ARG A 56 -2.72 -17.37 -5.06
CA ARG A 56 -1.57 -18.23 -4.76
C ARG A 56 -0.36 -17.92 -5.65
N THR A 57 -0.57 -17.82 -6.96
CA THR A 57 0.51 -17.47 -7.91
C THR A 57 1.09 -16.08 -7.64
N LEU A 58 0.25 -15.12 -7.22
CA LEU A 58 0.73 -13.81 -6.77
C LEU A 58 1.59 -13.90 -5.51
N PHE A 59 1.20 -14.71 -4.52
CA PHE A 59 2.02 -14.92 -3.32
C PHE A 59 3.36 -15.59 -3.64
N GLU A 60 3.38 -16.57 -4.55
CA GLU A 60 4.61 -17.22 -5.02
C GLU A 60 5.53 -16.21 -5.73
N SER A 61 4.99 -15.36 -6.60
CA SER A 61 5.74 -14.27 -7.23
C SER A 61 6.32 -13.30 -6.20
N ILE A 62 5.53 -12.93 -5.19
CA ILE A 62 5.98 -12.04 -4.11
C ILE A 62 7.06 -12.74 -3.26
N GLN A 63 6.95 -14.04 -3.01
CA GLN A 63 7.95 -14.80 -2.28
C GLN A 63 9.31 -14.79 -2.99
N ASN A 64 9.32 -14.92 -4.32
CA ASN A 64 10.53 -14.79 -5.13
C ASN A 64 11.13 -13.38 -5.01
N GLN A 65 10.29 -12.33 -5.04
CA GLN A 65 10.76 -10.95 -4.82
C GLN A 65 11.34 -10.73 -3.42
N VAL A 66 10.78 -11.37 -2.38
CA VAL A 66 11.38 -11.33 -1.03
C VAL A 66 12.75 -12.01 -1.02
N ALA A 67 12.91 -13.13 -1.74
CA ALA A 67 14.17 -13.83 -1.85
C ALA A 67 15.26 -12.97 -2.52
N GLU A 68 14.91 -12.30 -3.61
CA GLU A 68 15.79 -11.43 -4.41
C GLU A 68 16.07 -10.07 -3.77
N ALA A 69 15.21 -9.60 -2.85
CA ALA A 69 15.37 -8.31 -2.20
C ALA A 69 16.73 -8.21 -1.49
N THR A 70 17.43 -7.10 -1.73
CA THR A 70 18.73 -6.75 -1.13
C THR A 70 18.64 -5.50 -0.25
N ARG A 71 17.59 -4.66 -0.41
CA ARG A 71 17.41 -3.40 0.33
C ARG A 71 16.12 -3.40 1.16
N ILE A 72 16.12 -2.61 2.23
CA ILE A 72 14.96 -2.42 3.13
C ILE A 72 13.77 -1.76 2.40
N SER A 73 14.05 -0.85 1.47
CA SER A 73 13.02 -0.20 0.64
C SER A 73 12.26 -1.19 -0.23
N ASP A 74 12.94 -2.23 -0.72
CA ASP A 74 12.33 -3.27 -1.55
C ASP A 74 11.40 -4.15 -0.69
N LEU A 75 11.85 -4.53 0.52
CA LEU A 75 11.01 -5.23 1.50
C LEU A 75 9.77 -4.40 1.88
N SER A 76 9.89 -3.08 1.97
CA SER A 76 8.75 -2.20 2.26
C SER A 76 7.72 -2.21 1.13
N LYS A 77 8.17 -2.11 -0.13
CA LYS A 77 7.28 -2.23 -1.32
C LYS A 77 6.65 -3.62 -1.41
N ILE A 78 7.41 -4.65 -1.07
CA ILE A 78 6.91 -6.02 -1.04
C ILE A 78 5.86 -6.18 0.07
N ALA A 79 6.07 -5.61 1.25
CA ALA A 79 5.08 -5.62 2.32
C ALA A 79 3.75 -4.97 1.88
N GLU A 80 3.81 -3.86 1.14
CA GLU A 80 2.62 -3.23 0.55
C GLU A 80 1.91 -4.17 -0.47
N ARG A 81 2.68 -4.87 -1.30
CA ARG A 81 2.13 -5.87 -2.24
C ARG A 81 1.49 -7.06 -1.52
N VAL A 82 2.11 -7.57 -0.45
CA VAL A 82 1.53 -8.65 0.38
C VAL A 82 0.17 -8.20 0.93
N LEU A 83 0.08 -6.98 1.45
CA LEU A 83 -1.19 -6.45 1.96
C LEU A 83 -2.26 -6.36 0.87
N TYR A 84 -1.91 -5.93 -0.33
CA TYR A 84 -2.84 -5.88 -1.46
C TYR A 84 -3.38 -7.27 -1.84
N VAL A 85 -2.50 -8.28 -1.87
CA VAL A 85 -2.89 -9.65 -2.19
C VAL A 85 -3.71 -10.27 -1.06
N GLU A 86 -3.39 -9.98 0.21
CA GLU A 86 -4.21 -10.33 1.37
C GLU A 86 -5.63 -9.75 1.27
N ASP A 87 -5.78 -8.47 0.91
CA ASP A 87 -7.10 -7.83 0.75
C ASP A 87 -7.91 -8.51 -0.36
N ARG A 88 -7.27 -8.79 -1.51
CA ARG A 88 -7.93 -9.51 -2.62
C ARG A 88 -8.35 -10.92 -2.22
N MET A 89 -7.54 -11.60 -1.41
CA MET A 89 -7.86 -12.90 -0.85
C MET A 89 -9.08 -12.83 0.08
N ASP A 90 -9.15 -11.84 0.97
CA ASP A 90 -10.31 -11.62 1.86
C ASP A 90 -11.60 -11.30 1.08
N GLU A 91 -11.50 -10.58 -0.03
CA GLU A 91 -12.65 -10.34 -0.93
C GLU A 91 -13.22 -11.62 -1.53
N ILE A 92 -12.33 -12.54 -1.92
CA ILE A 92 -12.71 -13.86 -2.44
C ILE A 92 -13.30 -14.68 -1.31
N ILE A 93 -12.69 -14.71 -0.13
CA ILE A 93 -13.06 -15.60 0.98
C ILE A 93 -14.26 -15.11 1.79
N ALA A 94 -14.53 -13.82 1.87
CA ALA A 94 -15.60 -13.27 2.73
C ALA A 94 -16.99 -13.93 2.52
N PRO A 95 -17.43 -14.22 1.28
CA PRO A 95 -18.66 -14.98 1.01
C PRO A 95 -18.66 -16.42 1.56
N LEU A 96 -17.50 -17.07 1.73
CA LEU A 96 -17.43 -18.42 2.30
C LEU A 96 -17.88 -18.44 3.75
N TYR A 97 -17.31 -17.54 4.55
CA TYR A 97 -17.48 -17.57 6.00
C TYR A 97 -18.66 -16.73 6.50
N ASN A 98 -19.44 -16.09 5.62
CA ASN A 98 -20.50 -15.14 5.98
C ASN A 98 -20.02 -14.07 6.98
N ARG A 99 -18.74 -13.68 6.90
CA ARG A 99 -18.14 -12.68 7.78
C ARG A 99 -18.34 -11.30 7.17
N ARG A 100 -18.69 -10.31 8.00
CA ARG A 100 -18.59 -8.90 7.59
C ARG A 100 -17.13 -8.64 7.25
N ARG A 101 -16.87 -8.19 6.02
CA ARG A 101 -15.53 -7.84 5.53
C ARG A 101 -14.78 -7.07 6.62
N ARG A 102 -13.57 -7.48 6.97
CA ARG A 102 -12.71 -6.60 7.75
C ARG A 102 -12.28 -5.51 6.78
N LYS A 103 -13.05 -4.41 6.70
CA LYS A 103 -12.56 -3.15 6.14
C LYS A 103 -11.42 -2.68 7.05
N ARG A 104 -10.25 -3.26 6.88
CA ARG A 104 -9.01 -2.60 7.27
C ARG A 104 -8.99 -1.38 6.37
N ASN A 105 -9.14 -0.18 6.93
CA ASN A 105 -8.99 1.06 6.17
C ASN A 105 -7.56 1.05 5.60
N SER A 106 -7.41 0.42 4.44
CA SER A 106 -6.17 0.30 3.70
C SER A 106 -5.94 1.68 3.15
N PHE A 107 -5.12 2.47 3.86
CA PHE A 107 -4.70 3.78 3.41
C PHE A 107 -3.81 3.60 2.18
N ARG A 108 -4.46 3.39 1.03
CA ARG A 108 -3.82 3.28 -0.27
C ARG A 108 -3.27 4.65 -0.62
N PHE A 109 -1.97 4.80 -0.45
CA PHE A 109 -1.27 6.06 -0.68
C PHE A 109 -1.41 6.56 -2.13
N SER A 110 -1.48 5.64 -3.10
CA SER A 110 -1.73 5.93 -4.51
C SER A 110 -3.13 6.52 -4.74
N ASP A 111 -4.15 5.91 -4.15
CA ASP A 111 -5.56 6.29 -4.36
C ASP A 111 -5.86 7.58 -3.61
N PHE A 112 -5.27 7.73 -2.42
CA PHE A 112 -5.18 8.97 -1.69
C PHE A 112 -4.55 10.07 -2.58
N PHE A 113 -3.34 9.86 -3.10
CA PHE A 113 -2.66 10.86 -3.91
C PHE A 113 -3.45 11.24 -5.18
N ASN A 114 -4.02 10.26 -5.87
CA ASN A 114 -4.81 10.48 -7.08
C ASN A 114 -6.10 11.25 -6.79
N LYS A 115 -6.81 10.93 -5.71
CA LYS A 115 -8.02 11.65 -5.28
C LYS A 115 -7.75 13.13 -5.01
N TYR A 116 -6.66 13.45 -4.31
CA TYR A 116 -6.28 14.84 -4.05
C TYR A 116 -5.72 15.54 -5.30
N LYS A 117 -5.09 14.80 -6.23
CA LYS A 117 -4.66 15.34 -7.52
C LYS A 117 -5.86 15.71 -8.42
N GLU A 118 -6.91 14.88 -8.45
CA GLU A 118 -8.16 15.18 -9.17
C GLU A 118 -8.88 16.39 -8.57
N GLN A 119 -8.90 16.50 -7.23
CA GLN A 119 -9.52 17.61 -6.52
C GLN A 119 -8.74 18.93 -6.64
N ILE A 120 -7.43 18.86 -6.90
CA ILE A 120 -6.59 20.03 -7.18
C ILE A 120 -6.74 20.49 -8.64
N GLY A 121 -7.08 19.59 -9.58
CA GLY A 121 -7.28 19.93 -10.99
C GLY A 121 -6.01 20.47 -11.67
N SER A 122 -5.88 20.30 -12.98
CA SER A 122 -4.74 20.78 -13.78
C SER A 122 -4.68 22.31 -13.94
N GLY A 123 -5.19 23.07 -12.97
CA GLY A 123 -5.32 24.53 -13.06
C GLY A 123 -5.54 25.26 -11.74
N ALA A 124 -5.43 24.61 -10.57
CA ALA A 124 -5.34 25.36 -9.32
C ALA A 124 -3.88 25.72 -9.08
N GLU A 125 -3.59 27.01 -9.22
CA GLU A 125 -2.40 27.67 -8.71
C GLU A 125 -2.01 27.04 -7.37
N SER A 126 -0.90 26.29 -7.38
CA SER A 126 -0.24 25.96 -6.14
C SER A 126 0.14 27.31 -5.56
N GLU A 127 -0.39 27.70 -4.40
CA GLU A 127 0.10 28.90 -3.67
C GLU A 127 1.63 28.85 -3.46
N VAL A 128 2.23 27.68 -3.67
CA VAL A 128 3.66 27.41 -3.75
C VAL A 128 4.24 27.97 -5.05
N SER A 129 4.77 29.17 -4.94
CA SER A 129 5.36 29.91 -6.06
C SER A 129 6.81 29.52 -6.35
N THR A 130 7.52 28.98 -5.34
CA THR A 130 8.97 28.79 -5.37
C THR A 130 9.37 27.41 -4.86
N LEU A 131 10.43 26.81 -5.43
CA LEU A 131 10.99 25.51 -5.01
C LEU A 131 11.33 25.50 -3.51
N LYS A 132 11.94 26.58 -3.03
CA LYS A 132 12.32 26.76 -1.61
C LYS A 132 11.10 26.69 -0.69
N GLU A 133 10.01 27.35 -1.05
CA GLU A 133 8.75 27.31 -0.31
C GLU A 133 8.16 25.90 -0.29
N ALA A 134 8.27 25.16 -1.40
CA ALA A 134 7.84 23.77 -1.48
C ALA A 134 8.62 22.85 -0.52
N PHE A 135 9.94 23.03 -0.44
CA PHE A 135 10.79 22.29 0.49
C PHE A 135 10.50 22.67 1.95
N GLU A 136 10.31 23.95 2.25
CA GLU A 136 9.95 24.43 3.59
C GLU A 136 8.61 23.86 4.07
N LEU A 137 7.62 23.75 3.17
CA LEU A 137 6.33 23.10 3.47
C LEU A 137 6.46 21.61 3.79
N LEU A 138 7.49 20.94 3.26
CA LEU A 138 7.85 19.57 3.60
C LEU A 138 8.88 19.49 4.75
N GLY A 139 9.22 20.61 5.39
CA GLY A 139 10.21 20.66 6.47
C GLY A 139 11.63 20.28 6.03
N LEU A 140 11.97 20.56 4.77
CA LEU A 140 13.26 20.26 4.16
C LEU A 140 14.04 21.55 3.89
N SER A 141 15.37 21.45 3.80
CA SER A 141 16.27 22.61 3.73
C SER A 141 16.44 23.20 2.31
N GLY A 142 15.94 22.53 1.27
CA GLY A 142 15.98 23.03 -0.12
C GLY A 142 16.83 22.21 -1.09
N ASP A 143 17.85 21.48 -0.59
CA ASP A 143 18.81 20.73 -1.42
C ASP A 143 18.67 19.21 -1.26
N GLU A 144 17.48 18.75 -0.87
CA GLU A 144 17.27 17.35 -0.48
C GLU A 144 16.86 16.48 -1.66
N THR A 145 17.38 15.25 -1.71
CA THR A 145 17.07 14.30 -2.78
C THR A 145 15.58 13.94 -2.82
N MET A 146 15.09 13.55 -4.00
CA MET A 146 13.70 13.16 -4.20
C MET A 146 13.26 11.99 -3.29
N LEU A 147 14.20 11.15 -2.88
CA LEU A 147 13.98 10.10 -1.87
C LEU A 147 13.57 10.69 -0.50
N LYS A 148 14.25 11.74 -0.04
CA LYS A 148 13.91 12.44 1.21
C LYS A 148 12.62 13.23 1.09
N VAL A 149 12.40 13.89 -0.05
CA VAL A 149 11.14 14.58 -0.39
C VAL A 149 9.95 13.61 -0.30
N THR A 150 10.08 12.43 -0.91
CA THR A 150 9.05 11.39 -0.88
C THR A 150 8.83 10.84 0.53
N ALA A 151 9.89 10.67 1.33
CA ALA A 151 9.80 10.20 2.71
C ALA A 151 9.10 11.22 3.64
N ALA A 152 9.43 12.51 3.50
CA ALA A 152 8.77 13.59 4.22
C ALA A 152 7.29 13.66 3.85
N PHE A 153 6.98 13.66 2.55
CA PHE A 153 5.61 13.67 2.04
C PHE A 153 4.76 12.52 2.60
N ARG A 154 5.28 11.29 2.59
CA ARG A 154 4.59 10.11 3.18
C ARG A 154 4.27 10.28 4.65
N SER A 155 5.20 10.85 5.41
CA SER A 155 5.03 11.09 6.85
C SER A 155 3.92 12.12 7.11
N PHE A 156 3.87 13.19 6.32
CA PHE A 156 2.84 14.22 6.42
C PHE A 156 1.46 13.74 6.00
N ALA A 157 1.38 13.02 4.89
CA ALA A 157 0.12 12.47 4.39
C ALA A 157 -0.52 11.52 5.42
N LYS A 158 0.28 10.69 6.10
CA LYS A 158 -0.21 9.83 7.19
C LYS A 158 -0.70 10.64 8.40
N LYS A 159 0.01 11.72 8.76
CA LYS A 159 -0.31 12.57 9.92
C LYS A 159 -1.60 13.37 9.72
N TYR A 160 -1.84 13.86 8.51
CA TYR A 160 -2.94 14.78 8.22
C TYR A 160 -4.13 14.13 7.51
N HIS A 161 -4.13 12.81 7.35
CA HIS A 161 -5.23 12.11 6.69
C HIS A 161 -6.54 12.20 7.48
N PRO A 162 -7.68 12.54 6.86
CA PRO A 162 -8.97 12.57 7.54
C PRO A 162 -9.37 11.20 8.08
N ASP A 163 -9.16 10.10 7.32
CA ASP A 163 -9.53 8.76 7.83
C ASP A 163 -8.62 8.29 8.97
N ALA A 164 -7.40 8.82 9.09
CA ALA A 164 -6.54 8.54 10.24
C ALA A 164 -6.99 9.32 11.49
N ARG A 165 -7.84 10.34 11.30
CA ARG A 165 -8.35 11.25 12.35
C ARG A 165 -9.86 11.14 12.56
N GLY A 166 -10.47 10.03 12.14
CA GLY A 166 -11.90 9.80 12.34
C GLY A 166 -12.82 10.67 11.48
N GLY A 167 -12.35 11.14 10.32
CA GLY A 167 -13.12 11.95 9.37
C GLY A 167 -13.00 13.46 9.56
N ASP A 168 -12.16 13.92 10.49
CA ASP A 168 -11.91 15.34 10.74
C ASP A 168 -11.18 16.00 9.56
N ARG A 169 -11.90 16.89 8.85
CA ARG A 169 -11.42 17.63 7.68
C ARG A 169 -10.70 18.93 8.03
N SER A 170 -10.52 19.26 9.31
CA SER A 170 -9.89 20.50 9.76
C SER A 170 -8.50 20.75 9.18
N GLN A 171 -7.78 19.71 8.77
CA GLN A 171 -6.41 19.82 8.24
C GLN A 171 -6.28 19.41 6.78
N GLU A 172 -7.41 19.32 6.07
CA GLU A 172 -7.45 19.09 4.63
C GLU A 172 -6.74 20.22 3.85
N ILE A 173 -6.85 21.48 4.32
CA ILE A 173 -6.17 22.63 3.71
C ILE A 173 -4.65 22.45 3.73
N LYS A 174 -4.09 22.07 4.89
CA LYS A 174 -2.64 21.81 5.00
C LYS A 174 -2.21 20.62 4.15
N LEU A 175 -3.04 19.57 4.11
CA LEU A 175 -2.78 18.39 3.30
C LEU A 175 -2.74 18.72 1.81
N ARG A 176 -3.66 19.55 1.31
CA ARG A 176 -3.64 20.04 -0.08
C ARG A 176 -2.37 20.83 -0.38
N ARG A 177 -1.95 21.74 0.51
CA ARG A 177 -0.68 22.49 0.35
C ARG A 177 0.54 21.57 0.26
N ILE A 178 0.58 20.52 1.08
CA ILE A 178 1.66 19.53 1.07
C ILE A 178 1.67 18.69 -0.21
N VAL A 179 0.50 18.31 -0.73
CA VAL A 179 0.36 17.61 -2.03
C VAL A 179 0.84 18.51 -3.17
N GLY A 180 0.45 19.80 -3.16
CA GLY A 180 0.90 20.79 -4.15
C GLY A 180 2.42 20.99 -4.13
N ALA A 181 3.02 21.17 -2.94
CA ALA A 181 4.47 21.30 -2.78
C ALA A 181 5.23 20.09 -3.36
N TYR A 182 4.78 18.87 -3.08
CA TYR A 182 5.38 17.66 -3.64
C TYR A 182 5.29 17.60 -5.18
N GLN A 183 4.15 17.97 -5.76
CA GLN A 183 3.98 18.01 -7.21
C GLN A 183 4.88 19.06 -7.85
N TYR A 184 5.00 20.23 -7.23
CA TYR A 184 5.86 21.31 -7.70
C TYR A 184 7.34 20.93 -7.67
N ILE A 185 7.82 20.31 -6.59
CA ILE A 185 9.20 19.78 -6.51
C ILE A 185 9.41 18.72 -7.58
N LYS A 186 8.48 17.79 -7.75
CA LYS A 186 8.59 16.73 -8.76
C LYS A 186 8.68 17.28 -10.20
N GLN A 187 8.03 18.41 -10.49
CA GLN A 187 8.06 19.04 -11.81
C GLN A 187 9.34 19.85 -12.03
N ASN A 188 9.80 20.59 -11.02
CA ASN A 188 10.92 21.55 -11.15
C ASN A 188 12.27 21.01 -10.68
N HIS A 189 12.31 19.85 -10.03
CA HIS A 189 13.52 19.18 -9.56
C HIS A 189 13.60 17.76 -10.14
N PRO A 190 13.73 17.61 -11.47
CA PRO A 190 13.88 16.29 -12.10
C PRO A 190 15.14 15.60 -11.56
N ASP A 191 14.99 14.34 -11.18
CA ASP A 191 16.05 13.48 -10.62
C ASP A 191 17.36 13.66 -11.40
N THR A 192 18.40 14.18 -10.73
CA THR A 192 19.80 14.05 -11.16
C THR A 192 20.46 12.99 -10.31
#